data_AF-K1YFC8-F1
#
_entry.id   AF-K1YFC8-F1
#
_cell.length_a   1.000
_cell.length_b   1.000
_cell.length_c   1.000
_cell.angle_alpha   90.00
_cell.angle_beta   90.00
_cell.angle_gamma   90.00
#
_symmetry.space_group_name_H-M   'P 1'
#
loop_
_entity.id
_entity.type
_entity.pdbx_description
1 polymer ?
#
loop_
_entity_poly.entity_id
_entity_poly.type
_entity_poly.pdbx_seq_one_letter_code
_entity_poly.pdbx_strand_id
1 'polypeptide(L)'
;TSGQALAVFPGDPGLRQIYGSPEKAPLKGIEASLGTLPFTAMYMAAVECAEISTILLGKPAELRHRLLLAEVSDHTAELVTLKIKDLATKPPSE
;
A
#
# COMPACT_ATOMS: atom_id res chain seq x y z
N THR A 1 -14.78 3.03 4.58
CA THR A 1 -14.66 4.47 4.23
C THR A 1 -13.21 4.85 4.04
N SER A 2 -12.28 4.11 4.66
CA SER A 2 -10.85 4.24 4.44
C SER A 2 -10.31 3.45 3.25
N GLY A 3 -9.15 3.87 2.76
CA GLY A 3 -8.36 3.20 1.75
C GLY A 3 -6.86 3.42 1.96
N GLN A 4 -6.05 2.59 1.31
CA GLN A 4 -4.60 2.67 1.41
C GLN A 4 -3.94 2.42 0.05
N ALA A 5 -2.83 3.10 -0.23
CA ALA A 5 -2.07 2.94 -1.46
C ALA A 5 -0.56 2.99 -1.20
N LEU A 6 0.18 2.19 -1.96
CA LEU A 6 1.64 2.21 -2.03
C LEU A 6 2.09 1.86 -3.46
N ALA A 7 3.25 2.35 -3.87
CA ALA A 7 3.91 1.91 -5.10
C ALA A 7 5.01 0.88 -4.76
N VAL A 8 4.96 -0.29 -5.39
CA VAL A 8 5.93 -1.38 -5.18
C VAL A 8 6.70 -1.62 -6.48
N PHE A 9 8.00 -1.39 -6.45
CA PHE A 9 8.90 -1.67 -7.57
C PHE A 9 9.57 -3.04 -7.41
N PRO A 10 10.10 -3.64 -8.50
CA PRO A 10 10.89 -4.86 -8.39
C PRO A 10 12.03 -4.71 -7.37
N GLY A 11 12.13 -5.67 -6.44
CA GLY A 11 13.11 -5.65 -5.35
C GLY A 11 12.64 -4.94 -4.07
N ASP A 12 11.53 -4.19 -4.11
CA ASP A 12 10.97 -3.58 -2.91
C ASP A 12 10.34 -4.66 -1.99
N PRO A 13 10.43 -4.52 -0.65
CA PRO A 13 9.78 -5.46 0.28
C PRO A 13 8.24 -5.43 0.17
N GLY A 14 7.68 -4.33 -0.33
CA GLY A 14 6.25 -4.14 -0.53
C GLY A 14 5.42 -4.38 0.74
N LEU A 15 4.25 -4.99 0.56
CA LEU A 15 3.29 -5.27 1.63
C LEU A 15 3.82 -6.17 2.74
N ARG A 16 4.84 -7.00 2.46
CA ARG A 16 5.44 -7.90 3.46
C ARG A 16 6.04 -7.14 4.65
N GLN A 17 6.46 -5.90 4.44
CA GLN A 17 6.99 -5.04 5.51
C GLN A 17 5.92 -4.61 6.53
N ILE A 18 4.66 -4.54 6.09
CA ILE A 18 3.52 -4.06 6.88
C ILE A 18 2.75 -5.25 7.46
N TYR A 19 2.44 -6.23 6.61
CA TYR A 19 1.56 -7.35 6.93
C TYR A 19 2.30 -8.64 7.25
N GLY A 20 3.61 -8.69 7.06
CA GLY A 20 4.40 -9.90 7.25
C GLY A 20 4.18 -10.92 6.14
N SER A 21 4.21 -12.20 6.50
CA SER A 21 4.21 -13.29 5.52
C SER A 21 2.83 -13.51 4.87
N PRO A 22 2.73 -13.62 3.52
CA PRO A 22 1.49 -13.86 2.80
C PRO A 22 0.73 -15.10 3.26
N GLU A 23 1.44 -16.12 3.78
CA GLU A 23 0.83 -17.36 4.26
C GLU A 23 -0.02 -17.14 5.52
N LYS A 24 0.15 -16.00 6.19
CA LYS A 24 -0.67 -15.57 7.33
C LYS A 24 -1.80 -14.63 6.93
N ALA A 25 -1.87 -14.23 5.65
CA ALA A 25 -2.91 -13.32 5.18
C ALA A 25 -4.25 -14.06 5.04
N PRO A 26 -5.37 -13.43 5.43
CA PRO A 26 -6.69 -14.00 5.19
C PRO A 26 -6.99 -14.06 3.69
N LEU A 27 -7.79 -15.06 3.28
CA LEU A 27 -8.17 -15.25 1.87
C LEU A 27 -9.06 -14.12 1.32
N LYS A 28 -9.82 -13.47 2.20
CA LYS A 28 -10.66 -12.30 1.89
C LYS A 28 -10.27 -11.17 2.83
N GLY A 29 -10.33 -9.93 2.34
CA GLY A 29 -10.11 -8.77 3.17
C GLY A 29 -11.36 -8.36 3.95
N ILE A 30 -11.25 -7.22 4.62
CA ILE A 30 -12.30 -6.67 5.47
C ILE A 30 -13.54 -6.24 4.65
N GLU A 31 -13.39 -6.04 3.34
CA GLU A 31 -14.49 -5.77 2.43
C GLU A 31 -15.55 -6.87 2.42
N ALA A 32 -15.18 -8.10 2.78
CA ALA A 32 -16.14 -9.21 2.86
C ALA A 32 -17.17 -9.03 3.99
N SER A 33 -16.83 -8.28 5.05
CA SER A 33 -17.72 -8.00 6.18
C SER A 33 -18.26 -6.58 6.18
N LEU A 34 -17.46 -5.59 5.77
CA LEU A 34 -17.82 -4.16 5.78
C LEU A 34 -18.33 -3.64 4.43
N GLY A 35 -18.16 -4.43 3.36
CA GLY A 35 -18.39 -3.99 2.00
C GLY A 35 -17.31 -3.05 1.47
N THR A 36 -17.48 -2.60 0.23
CA THR A 36 -16.64 -1.57 -0.40
C THR A 36 -17.54 -0.44 -0.86
N LEU A 37 -17.45 0.70 -0.17
CA LEU A 37 -18.25 1.87 -0.53
C LEU A 37 -17.74 2.47 -1.85
N PRO A 38 -18.61 2.72 -2.85
CA PRO A 38 -18.19 3.17 -4.18
C PRO A 38 -17.34 4.44 -4.15
N PHE A 39 -17.67 5.42 -3.30
CA PHE A 39 -16.91 6.67 -3.24
C PHE A 39 -15.48 6.47 -2.75
N THR A 40 -15.23 5.54 -1.81
CA THR A 40 -13.89 5.20 -1.35
C THR A 40 -13.10 4.51 -2.46
N ALA A 41 -13.72 3.56 -3.17
CA ALA A 41 -13.09 2.88 -4.30
C ALA A 41 -12.70 3.87 -5.41
N MET A 42 -13.59 4.81 -5.76
CA MET A 42 -13.33 5.84 -6.76
C MET A 42 -12.22 6.80 -6.34
N TYR A 43 -12.19 7.20 -5.07
CA TYR A 43 -11.11 8.04 -4.52
C TYR A 43 -9.76 7.33 -4.63
N MET A 44 -9.68 6.07 -4.21
CA MET A 44 -8.43 5.30 -4.28
C MET A 44 -7.98 5.07 -5.72
N ALA A 45 -8.91 4.76 -6.64
CA ALA A 45 -8.58 4.63 -8.05
C ALA A 45 -8.00 5.94 -8.64
N ALA A 46 -8.51 7.10 -8.22
CA ALA A 46 -7.95 8.39 -8.64
C ALA A 46 -6.53 8.61 -8.12
N VAL A 47 -6.26 8.24 -6.86
CA VAL A 47 -4.90 8.27 -6.28
C VAL A 47 -3.95 7.38 -7.07
N GLU A 48 -4.34 6.13 -7.35
CA GLU A 48 -3.52 5.17 -8.09
C GLU A 48 -3.24 5.66 -9.52
N CYS A 49 -4.24 6.23 -10.19
CA CYS A 49 -4.09 6.85 -11.51
C CYS A 49 -3.13 8.05 -11.50
N ALA A 50 -3.14 8.87 -10.45
CA ALA A 50 -2.22 10.00 -10.31
C ALA A 50 -0.77 9.52 -10.10
N GLU A 51 -0.58 8.50 -9.26
CA GLU A 51 0.73 7.90 -9.00
C GLU A 51 1.31 7.24 -10.26
N ILE A 52 0.52 6.43 -10.97
CA ILE A 52 1.01 5.78 -12.19
C ILE A 52 1.32 6.80 -13.28
N SER A 53 0.54 7.87 -13.41
CA SER A 53 0.83 8.96 -14.35
C SER A 53 2.16 9.63 -14.05
N THR A 54 2.49 9.82 -12.76
CA THR A 54 3.78 10.35 -12.30
C THR A 54 4.93 9.42 -12.70
N ILE A 55 4.78 8.12 -12.46
CA ILE A 55 5.77 7.09 -12.82
C ILE A 55 6.00 7.04 -14.33
N LEU A 56 4.93 7.01 -15.13
CA LEU A 56 4.99 6.94 -16.60
C LEU A 56 5.66 8.16 -17.23
N LEU A 57 5.58 9.32 -16.58
CA LEU A 57 6.27 10.55 -16.99
C LEU A 57 7.75 10.59 -16.56
N GLY A 58 8.28 9.52 -15.97
CA GLY A 58 9.67 9.44 -15.52
C GLY A 58 9.96 10.27 -14.27
N LYS A 59 8.93 10.68 -13.52
CA LYS A 59 9.08 11.40 -12.26
C LYS A 59 9.23 10.40 -11.10
N PRO A 60 9.84 10.82 -9.97
CA PRO A 60 9.89 9.98 -8.78
C PRO A 60 8.49 9.56 -8.31
N ALA A 61 8.34 8.29 -7.94
CA ALA A 61 7.12 7.74 -7.37
C ALA A 61 6.93 8.28 -5.94
N GLU A 62 5.83 9.00 -5.70
CA GLU A 62 5.56 9.66 -4.42
C GLU A 62 5.19 8.63 -3.34
N LEU A 63 4.56 7.53 -3.74
CA LEU A 63 4.10 6.44 -2.88
C LEU A 63 5.09 5.28 -2.77
N ARG A 64 6.30 5.40 -3.32
CA ARG A 64 7.34 4.37 -3.12
C ARG A 64 7.90 4.47 -1.71
N HIS A 65 7.89 3.37 -0.98
CA HIS A 65 8.26 3.29 0.45
C HIS A 65 7.41 4.19 1.36
N ARG A 66 6.25 4.63 0.90
CA ARG A 66 5.31 5.46 1.66
C ARG A 66 3.91 4.89 1.51
N LEU A 67 3.22 4.71 2.63
CA LEU A 67 1.84 4.26 2.65
C LEU A 67 0.95 5.50 2.75
N LEU A 68 0.12 5.73 1.73
CA LEU A 68 -1.01 6.64 1.85
C LEU A 68 -2.09 5.94 2.66
N LEU A 69 -2.58 6.61 3.69
CA LEU A 69 -3.76 6.25 4.45
C LEU A 69 -4.80 7.35 4.24
N ALA A 70 -5.92 7.02 3.62
CA ALA A 70 -7.02 7.96 3.39
C ALA A 70 -8.22 7.53 4.22
N GLU A 71 -8.77 8.44 5.02
CA GLU A 71 -10.10 8.31 5.61
C GLU A 71 -11.04 9.26 4.88
N VAL A 72 -11.80 8.71 3.93
CA VAL A 72 -12.60 9.52 3.00
C VAL A 72 -13.81 10.15 3.69
N SER A 73 -14.33 9.51 4.76
CA SER A 73 -15.45 10.06 5.53
C SER A 73 -15.06 11.25 6.40
N ASP A 74 -13.82 11.26 6.92
CA ASP A 74 -13.30 12.35 7.74
C ASP A 74 -12.50 13.38 6.92
N HIS A 75 -12.39 13.15 5.60
CA HIS A 75 -11.63 13.98 4.67
C HIS A 75 -10.15 14.14 5.05
N THR A 76 -9.55 13.10 5.63
CA THR A 76 -8.14 13.11 6.02
C THR A 76 -7.33 12.16 5.15
N ALA A 77 -6.08 12.54 4.90
CA ALA A 77 -5.11 11.70 4.23
C ALA A 77 -3.73 11.92 4.86
N GLU A 78 -3.06 10.82 5.18
CA GLU A 78 -1.74 10.82 5.82
C GLU A 78 -0.76 9.96 5.02
N LEU A 79 0.50 10.39 5.00
CA LEU A 79 1.60 9.63 4.40
C LEU A 79 2.52 9.10 5.49
N VAL A 80 2.61 7.78 5.57
CA VAL A 80 3.47 7.08 6.53
C VAL A 80 4.69 6.56 5.81
N THR A 81 5.88 7.02 6.21
CA THR A 81 7.15 6.55 5.65
C THR A 81 7.53 5.18 6.22
N LEU A 82 7.80 4.22 5.34
CA LEU A 82 8.19 2.85 5.70
C LEU A 82 9.71 2.74 5.78
N LYS A 83 10.25 2.43 6.97
CA LYS A 83 11.70 2.19 7.15
C LYS A 83 12.10 0.84 6.58
N ILE A 84 12.77 0.83 5.43
CA ILE A 84 13.29 -0.40 4.81
C ILE A 84 14.14 -1.14 5.86
N LYS A 85 13.70 -2.34 6.22
CA LYS A 85 14.53 -3.26 7.01
C LYS A 85 15.34 -4.06 6.00
N ASP A 86 16.67 -4.06 6.13
CA ASP A 86 17.51 -4.98 5.37
C ASP A 86 17.02 -6.41 5.65
N LEU A 87 16.48 -7.07 4.63
CA LEU A 87 16.03 -8.47 4.71
C LEU A 87 17.23 -9.45 4.72
N ALA A 88 18.46 -8.96 4.79
CA ALA A 88 19.64 -9.78 5.01
C ALA A 88 19.88 -9.94 6.53
N THR A 89 19.31 -10.97 7.14
CA THR A 89 19.92 -11.71 8.28
C THR A 89 18.99 -12.84 8.76
N LYS A 90 19.08 -14.01 8.11
CA LYS A 90 19.41 -15.27 8.80
C LYS A 90 19.62 -16.36 7.71
N PRO A 91 20.81 -16.99 7.61
CA PRO A 91 20.94 -18.20 6.80
C PRO A 91 20.02 -19.30 7.37
N PRO A 92 19.50 -20.22 6.53
CA PRO A 92 18.72 -21.34 7.03
C PRO A 92 19.56 -22.11 8.04
N SER A 93 18.98 -22.35 9.22
CA SER A 93 19.54 -23.26 10.21
C SER A 93 19.67 -24.64 9.58
N GLU A 94 20.89 -25.14 9.60
CA GLU A 94 21.29 -26.52 9.34
C GLU A 94 20.44 -27.54 10.12
#